data_AF-C5T6Z4-F1
#
_entry.id   AF-C5T6Z4-F1
#
_cell.length_a   1.000
_cell.length_b   1.000
_cell.length_c   1.000
_cell.angle_alpha   90.00
_cell.angle_beta   90.00
_cell.angle_gamma   90.00
#
_symmetry.space_group_name_H-M   'P 1'
#
loop_
_entity.id
_entity.type
_entity.pdbx_description
1 polymer ?
#
loop_
_entity_poly.entity_id
_entity_poly.type
_entity_poly.pdbx_seq_one_letter_code
_entity_poly.pdbx_strand_id
1 'polypeptide(L)'
;MRNYWASGLLAAALGIAGGGFSTQVLAQNGDLASLERGAGPDSTPQQRYQSAIREAGGGLKVSLEECRAMPQGTERKGCEAEARARYQEDMANARAMRNNPALGPVNVTGGPIRSTVTEIPAKP
;
A
#
# COMPACT_ATOMS: atom_id res chain seq x y z
N MET A 1 -33.65 -37.91 -21.15
CA MET A 1 -34.97 -38.17 -20.54
C MET A 1 -34.80 -39.16 -19.40
N ARG A 2 -35.13 -38.78 -18.16
CA ARG A 2 -35.91 -39.52 -17.13
C ARG A 2 -35.46 -39.08 -15.72
N ASN A 3 -36.44 -38.54 -15.00
CA ASN A 3 -36.37 -37.94 -13.66
C ASN A 3 -36.42 -39.00 -12.54
N TYR A 4 -35.95 -38.64 -11.35
CA TYR A 4 -36.45 -39.09 -10.02
C TYR A 4 -36.17 -37.91 -9.05
N TRP A 5 -37.11 -37.09 -8.57
CA TRP A 5 -38.24 -37.29 -7.62
C TRP A 5 -37.87 -37.75 -6.20
N ALA A 6 -38.44 -37.00 -5.23
CA ALA A 6 -38.60 -37.24 -3.79
C ALA A 6 -37.36 -37.01 -2.90
N SER A 7 -37.31 -35.91 -2.13
CA SER A 7 -37.99 -35.69 -0.83
C SER A 7 -37.35 -36.47 0.33
N GLY A 8 -36.65 -35.74 1.19
CA GLY A 8 -36.21 -36.17 2.52
C GLY A 8 -36.22 -34.96 3.45
N LEU A 9 -37.37 -34.74 4.10
CA LEU A 9 -37.54 -33.86 5.25
C LEU A 9 -36.80 -34.47 6.45
N LEU A 10 -35.92 -33.71 7.10
CA LEU A 10 -35.66 -33.87 8.53
C LEU A 10 -35.22 -32.52 9.13
N ALA A 11 -36.15 -31.94 9.87
CA ALA A 11 -35.94 -30.80 10.75
C ALA A 11 -35.54 -31.29 12.16
N ALA A 12 -34.77 -30.46 12.87
CA ALA A 12 -34.61 -30.31 14.34
C ALA A 12 -33.12 -30.11 14.66
N ALA A 13 -32.65 -28.90 14.95
CA ALA A 13 -32.79 -28.14 16.20
C ALA A 13 -31.69 -28.46 17.24
N LEU A 14 -31.22 -27.39 17.90
CA LEU A 14 -30.37 -27.34 19.11
C LEU A 14 -28.87 -27.68 18.92
N GLY A 15 -27.90 -26.92 19.42
CA GLY A 15 -27.95 -25.75 20.29
C GLY A 15 -26.63 -24.97 20.25
N ILE A 16 -26.75 -23.67 20.39
CA ILE A 16 -25.64 -22.76 20.67
C ILE A 16 -25.38 -22.88 22.17
N ALA A 17 -24.31 -23.58 22.57
CA ALA A 17 -23.83 -23.55 23.93
C ALA A 17 -22.34 -23.86 23.99
N GLY A 18 -21.54 -22.79 24.11
CA GLY A 18 -20.37 -22.77 24.97
C GLY A 18 -19.07 -23.35 24.40
N GLY A 19 -18.03 -22.51 24.40
CA GLY A 19 -16.65 -23.02 24.50
C GLY A 19 -15.72 -22.75 23.32
N GLY A 20 -15.97 -21.73 22.51
CA GLY A 20 -14.91 -21.17 21.66
C GLY A 20 -13.93 -20.36 22.52
N PHE A 21 -12.98 -21.02 23.18
CA PHE A 21 -11.77 -20.35 23.69
C PHE A 21 -10.95 -19.84 22.50
N SER A 22 -11.37 -18.72 21.94
CA SER A 22 -10.58 -17.93 21.01
C SER A 22 -9.54 -17.14 21.80
N THR A 23 -8.40 -17.78 22.08
CA THR A 23 -7.18 -17.09 22.52
C THR A 23 -6.63 -16.27 21.34
N GLN A 24 -7.20 -15.10 21.08
CA GLN A 24 -6.76 -14.16 20.05
C GLN A 24 -6.33 -12.83 20.68
N VAL A 25 -5.61 -12.88 21.80
CA VAL A 25 -5.14 -11.68 22.53
C VAL A 25 -3.62 -11.45 22.38
N LEU A 26 -2.87 -12.32 21.68
CA LEU A 26 -1.41 -12.14 21.51
C LEU A 26 -0.94 -11.70 20.11
N ALA A 27 -1.79 -11.68 19.08
CA ALA A 27 -1.34 -11.39 17.71
C ALA A 27 -1.10 -9.89 17.44
N GLN A 28 -1.82 -8.98 18.11
CA GLN A 28 -1.76 -7.54 17.78
C GLN A 28 -0.45 -6.87 18.21
N ASN A 29 0.24 -7.39 19.24
CA ASN A 29 1.51 -6.83 19.72
C ASN A 29 2.72 -7.25 18.86
N GLY A 30 2.63 -8.41 18.20
CA GLY A 30 3.69 -8.93 17.33
C GLY A 30 3.82 -8.17 16.02
N ASP A 31 2.69 -7.68 15.48
CA ASP A 31 2.65 -6.94 14.23
C ASP A 31 3.20 -5.51 14.39
N LEU A 32 2.91 -4.84 15.52
CA LEU A 32 3.49 -3.53 15.84
C LEU A 32 5.01 -3.60 16.03
N ALA A 33 5.50 -4.61 16.76
CA ALA A 33 6.93 -4.84 16.92
C ALA A 33 7.62 -5.21 15.60
N SER A 34 6.90 -5.85 14.67
CA SER A 34 7.42 -6.17 13.34
C SER A 34 7.41 -4.96 12.39
N LEU A 35 6.45 -4.05 12.54
CA LEU A 35 6.44 -2.73 11.91
C LEU A 35 7.58 -1.84 12.41
N GLU A 36 7.82 -1.79 13.72
CA GLU A 36 8.94 -1.03 14.31
C GLU A 36 10.31 -1.56 13.86
N ARG A 37 10.43 -2.88 13.62
CA ARG A 37 11.65 -3.50 13.07
C ARG A 37 11.81 -3.33 11.56
N GLY A 38 10.72 -3.05 10.84
CA GLY A 38 10.64 -3.21 9.38
C GLY A 38 11.18 -2.04 8.56
N ALA A 39 11.11 -0.81 9.07
CA ALA A 39 11.65 0.37 8.38
C ALA A 39 11.89 1.50 9.39
N GLY A 40 13.10 1.54 9.96
CA GLY A 40 13.53 2.71 10.71
C GLY A 40 13.53 3.94 9.79
N PRO A 41 12.97 5.08 10.21
CA PRO A 41 12.95 6.28 9.39
C PRO A 41 14.37 6.76 9.06
N ASP A 42 14.56 7.34 7.88
CA ASP A 42 15.85 7.91 7.50
C ASP A 42 16.24 9.05 8.45
N SER A 43 17.27 8.77 9.26
CA SER A 43 17.74 9.64 10.33
C SER A 43 18.69 10.74 9.88
N THR A 44 19.32 10.59 8.70
CA THR A 44 20.27 11.56 8.15
C THR A 44 19.82 12.08 6.78
N PRO A 45 20.21 13.31 6.40
CA PRO A 45 19.93 13.84 5.05
C PRO A 45 20.47 12.96 3.93
N GLN A 46 21.62 12.31 4.16
CA GLN A 46 22.22 11.41 3.18
C GLN A 46 21.41 10.12 2.99
N GLN A 47 20.88 9.55 4.08
CA GLN A 47 19.96 8.40 4.01
C GLN A 47 18.68 8.77 3.27
N ARG A 48 18.08 9.92 3.60
CA ARG A 48 16.88 10.45 2.90
C ARG A 48 17.13 10.62 1.40
N TYR A 49 18.28 11.18 1.04
CA TYR A 49 18.69 11.31 -0.36
C TYR A 49 18.79 9.96 -1.06
N GLN A 50 19.44 8.97 -0.43
CA GLN A 50 19.57 7.63 -1.00
C GLN A 50 18.22 6.94 -1.16
N SER A 51 17.36 7.01 -0.16
CA SER A 51 16.00 6.46 -0.23
C SER A 51 15.18 7.13 -1.32
N ALA A 52 15.19 8.46 -1.40
CA ALA A 52 14.48 9.21 -2.44
C ALA A 52 14.95 8.83 -3.87
N ILE A 53 16.25 8.59 -4.08
CA ILE A 53 16.75 8.11 -5.39
C ILE A 53 16.24 6.71 -5.71
N ARG A 54 16.24 5.79 -4.72
CA ARG A 54 15.74 4.43 -4.94
C ARG A 54 14.24 4.44 -5.27
N GLU A 55 13.47 5.25 -4.56
CA GLU A 55 12.03 5.40 -4.77
C GLU A 55 11.74 6.00 -6.14
N ALA A 56 12.41 7.10 -6.51
CA ALA A 56 12.27 7.72 -7.83
C ALA A 56 12.66 6.75 -8.96
N GLY A 57 13.75 6.00 -8.80
CA GLY A 57 14.18 5.00 -9.77
C GLY A 57 13.19 3.84 -9.91
N GLY A 58 12.63 3.37 -8.80
CA GLY A 58 11.57 2.36 -8.79
C GLY A 58 10.30 2.86 -9.49
N GLY A 59 9.85 4.08 -9.17
CA GLY A 59 8.71 4.72 -9.81
C GLY A 59 8.90 4.94 -11.32
N LEU A 60 10.11 5.34 -11.74
CA LEU A 60 10.43 5.43 -13.17
C LEU A 60 10.35 4.07 -13.87
N LYS A 61 10.86 3.01 -13.23
CA LYS A 61 10.78 1.66 -13.80
C LYS A 61 9.32 1.24 -14.02
N VAL A 62 8.48 1.38 -12.98
CA VAL A 62 7.07 1.01 -13.04
C VAL A 62 6.33 1.84 -14.10
N SER A 63 6.51 3.16 -14.10
CA SER A 63 5.86 4.04 -15.10
C SER A 63 6.30 3.73 -16.53
N LEU A 64 7.56 3.39 -16.78
CA LEU A 64 8.00 2.96 -18.12
C LEU A 64 7.41 1.60 -18.52
N GLU A 65 7.22 0.68 -17.58
CA GLU A 65 6.53 -0.59 -17.83
C GLU A 65 5.05 -0.35 -18.18
N GLU A 66 4.37 0.54 -17.47
CA GLU A 66 2.99 0.97 -17.76
C GLU A 66 2.90 1.63 -19.15
N CYS A 67 3.80 2.55 -19.48
CA CYS A 67 3.83 3.15 -20.81
C CYS A 67 4.06 2.09 -21.90
N ARG A 68 4.92 1.10 -21.67
CA ARG A 68 5.18 0.02 -22.65
C ARG A 68 3.99 -0.89 -22.90
N ALA A 69 3.04 -0.98 -21.96
CA ALA A 69 1.79 -1.70 -22.16
C ALA A 69 0.84 -0.99 -23.14
N MET A 70 1.07 0.30 -23.42
CA MET A 70 0.31 1.06 -24.42
C MET A 70 0.69 0.66 -25.85
N PRO A 71 -0.23 0.80 -26.83
CA PRO A 71 0.09 0.65 -28.24
C PRO A 71 1.24 1.55 -28.69
N GLN A 72 2.01 1.08 -29.67
CA GLN A 72 3.09 1.85 -30.27
C GLN A 72 2.53 3.14 -30.90
N GLY A 73 3.04 4.31 -30.50
CA GLY A 73 2.54 5.57 -31.04
C GLY A 73 3.07 6.82 -30.33
N THR A 74 2.54 7.97 -30.71
CA THR A 74 2.84 9.28 -30.10
C THR A 74 2.39 9.35 -28.65
N GLU A 75 1.26 8.74 -28.31
CA GLU A 75 0.72 8.66 -26.94
C GLU A 75 1.71 7.97 -26.00
N ARG A 76 2.24 6.80 -26.40
CA ARG A 76 3.28 6.12 -25.61
C ARG A 76 4.53 6.99 -25.43
N LYS A 77 4.99 7.63 -26.50
CA LYS A 77 6.15 8.53 -26.42
C LYS A 77 5.90 9.70 -25.45
N GLY A 78 4.68 10.23 -25.44
CA GLY A 78 4.23 11.23 -24.46
C GLY A 78 4.31 10.70 -23.03
N CYS A 79 3.75 9.51 -22.78
CA CYS A 79 3.81 8.83 -21.49
C CYS A 79 5.25 8.63 -21.00
N GLU A 80 6.14 8.11 -21.86
CA GLU A 80 7.54 7.89 -21.52
C GLU A 80 8.28 9.21 -21.24
N ALA A 81 7.97 10.27 -21.99
CA ALA A 81 8.57 11.59 -21.78
C ALA A 81 8.12 12.19 -20.44
N GLU A 82 6.83 12.09 -20.11
CA GLU A 82 6.28 12.57 -18.85
C GLU A 82 6.84 11.79 -17.65
N ALA A 83 6.95 10.47 -17.76
CA ALA A 83 7.58 9.63 -16.74
C ALA A 83 9.04 10.05 -16.46
N ARG A 84 9.80 10.35 -17.52
CA ARG A 84 11.18 10.85 -17.41
C ARG A 84 11.26 12.28 -16.87
N ALA A 85 10.28 13.13 -17.17
CA ALA A 85 10.21 14.48 -16.62
C ALA A 85 9.97 14.44 -15.10
N ARG A 86 8.98 13.65 -14.66
CA ARG A 86 8.70 13.41 -13.23
C ARG A 86 9.91 12.86 -12.48
N TYR A 87 10.60 11.88 -13.05
CA TYR A 87 11.84 11.37 -12.47
C TYR A 87 12.93 12.46 -12.31
N GLN A 88 13.06 13.37 -13.26
CA GLN A 88 14.04 14.46 -13.15
C GLN A 88 13.68 15.45 -12.05
N GLU A 89 12.39 15.74 -11.88
CA GLU A 89 11.87 16.55 -10.78
C GLU A 89 12.11 15.88 -9.43
N ASP A 90 11.82 14.59 -9.30
CA ASP A 90 12.08 13.81 -8.08
C ASP A 90 13.58 13.82 -7.72
N MET A 91 14.45 13.68 -8.72
CA MET A 91 15.88 13.76 -8.55
C MET A 91 16.36 15.16 -8.13
N ALA A 92 15.72 16.23 -8.62
CA ALA A 92 16.00 17.60 -8.20
C ALA A 92 15.57 17.82 -6.74
N ASN A 93 14.38 17.33 -6.37
CA ASN A 93 13.87 17.38 -5.01
C ASN A 93 14.78 16.61 -4.05
N ALA A 94 15.21 15.39 -4.41
CA ALA A 94 16.15 14.60 -3.62
C ALA A 94 17.46 15.38 -3.36
N ARG A 95 18.03 16.00 -4.41
CA ARG A 95 19.25 16.82 -4.27
C ARG A 95 19.01 18.04 -3.38
N ALA A 96 17.85 18.68 -3.48
CA ALA A 96 17.49 19.81 -2.63
C ALA A 96 17.40 19.40 -1.15
N MET A 97 16.75 18.27 -0.85
CA MET A 97 16.64 17.71 0.50
C MET A 97 18.01 17.37 1.11
N ARG A 98 18.95 16.90 0.29
CA ARG A 98 20.32 16.63 0.74
C ARG A 98 21.04 17.91 1.19
N ASN A 99 20.84 19.01 0.47
CA ASN A 99 21.53 20.28 0.73
C ASN A 99 20.78 21.18 1.72
N ASN A 100 19.49 20.96 1.94
CA ASN A 100 18.66 21.68 2.90
C ASN A 100 17.76 20.71 3.68
N PRO A 101 18.14 20.34 4.92
CA PRO A 101 17.40 19.36 5.72
C PRO A 101 16.01 19.83 6.19
N ALA A 102 15.67 21.11 6.04
CA ALA A 102 14.32 21.64 6.30
C ALA A 102 13.33 21.32 5.18
N LEU A 103 13.80 20.89 4.00
CA LEU A 103 12.95 20.41 2.92
C LEU A 103 12.58 18.94 3.21
N GLY A 104 11.31 18.71 3.56
CA GLY A 104 10.71 17.37 3.62
C GLY A 104 10.27 16.87 2.23
N PRO A 105 9.86 15.60 2.09
CA PRO A 105 9.28 15.09 0.86
C PRO A 105 8.02 15.89 0.50
N VAL A 106 8.05 16.59 -0.65
CA VAL A 106 7.05 17.59 -1.05
C VAL A 106 5.81 17.03 -1.74
N ASN A 107 5.73 15.71 -1.96
CA ASN A 107 4.59 15.10 -2.64
C ASN A 107 3.89 14.03 -1.80
N VAL A 108 3.03 14.48 -0.88
CA VAL A 108 2.03 13.66 -0.16
C VAL A 108 0.68 13.66 -0.88
N THR A 109 0.64 13.97 -2.17
CA THR A 109 -0.59 13.84 -2.97
C THR A 109 -0.78 12.37 -3.35
N GLY A 110 -0.94 11.52 -2.34
CA GLY A 110 -1.76 10.33 -2.54
C GLY A 110 -3.15 10.83 -2.88
N GLY A 111 -3.70 10.41 -4.03
CA GLY A 111 -5.13 10.57 -4.30
C GLY A 111 -5.95 10.14 -3.08
N PRO A 112 -7.19 10.62 -2.92
CA PRO A 112 -7.93 10.55 -1.65
C PRO A 112 -7.79 9.17 -1.00
N ILE A 113 -6.99 9.10 0.06
CA ILE A 113 -6.98 7.92 0.91
C ILE A 113 -8.40 7.87 1.45
N ARG A 114 -9.16 6.85 1.03
CA ARG A 114 -10.44 6.53 1.67
C ARG A 114 -10.15 6.48 3.15
N SER A 115 -10.59 7.49 3.88
CA SER A 115 -10.37 7.63 5.30
C SER A 115 -11.03 6.45 5.99
N THR A 116 -10.28 5.37 6.21
CA THR A 116 -10.65 4.37 7.19
C THR A 116 -10.41 5.01 8.54
N VAL A 117 -11.39 5.79 8.98
CA VAL A 117 -11.51 6.21 10.37
C VAL A 117 -11.73 4.93 11.16
N THR A 118 -10.72 4.49 11.90
CA THR A 118 -10.88 3.42 12.89
C THR A 118 -11.49 4.06 14.13
N GLU A 119 -12.82 4.16 14.16
CA GLU A 119 -13.52 4.49 15.40
C GLU A 119 -13.35 3.30 16.36
N ILE A 120 -12.63 3.53 17.46
CA ILE A 120 -12.60 2.59 18.57
C ILE A 120 -13.84 2.93 19.42
N PRO A 121 -14.89 2.09 19.45
CA PRO A 121 -16.01 2.35 20.33
C PRO A 121 -15.55 2.20 21.78
N ALA A 122 -15.45 3.33 22.49
CA ALA A 122 -15.37 3.32 23.94
C ALA A 122 -16.71 2.79 24.48
N LYS A 123 -16.72 1.55 24.97
CA LYS A 123 -17.89 0.99 25.66
C LYS A 123 -17.95 1.60 27.07
N PRO A 124 -19.11 2.09 27.54
CA PRO A 124 -19.29 2.62 28.90
C PRO A 124 -19.15 1.53 29.97
#